data_AF-A0A9D9R990-F1
#
_entry.id   AF-A0A9D9R990-F1
#
_cell.length_a   1.000
_cell.length_b   1.000
_cell.length_c   1.000
_cell.angle_alpha   90.00
_cell.angle_beta   90.00
_cell.angle_gamma   90.00
#
_symmetry.space_group_name_H-M   'P 1'
#
loop_
_entity.id
_entity.type
_entity.pdbx_description
1 polymer ?
#
loop_
_entity_poly.entity_id
_entity_poly.type
_entity_poly.pdbx_seq_one_letter_code
_entity_poly.pdbx_strand_id
1 'polypeptide(L)'
;MRGKRSVWQWGWLGCFCLVAMAPAAANVVITGTRVIYAEAVRDTSVHLRHTGAQPVLVQVWLDHYGADAASGAESIIPFVVTPPVFRMEPNEGQSVRILYTQEPLPQDRESLFQFNVLSVPPAPTDVAQNYLQLALASRLKFFFRPNGLSARAAAEAPAQLVWTAIQPRMLLVRNPTAFHVSVSSIRTEAVGEVYGEGDEGVMVRPFTEASIETKQDVIRSARSGGNAEPTLVFTYINDFGVAKGQEARLGTPLVP
;
A
#
# COMPACT_ATOMS: atom_id res chain seq x y z
N MET A 1 57.60 25.38 51.07
CA MET A 1 56.55 26.39 50.80
C MET A 1 56.49 26.66 49.31
N ARG A 2 55.26 26.88 48.79
CA ARG A 2 54.87 27.23 47.41
C ARG A 2 54.96 26.13 46.36
N GLY A 3 53.79 25.56 46.09
CA GLY A 3 53.54 24.66 44.97
C GLY A 3 53.40 25.37 43.62
N LYS A 4 53.46 24.56 42.57
CA LYS A 4 52.92 24.87 41.25
C LYS A 4 52.15 23.65 40.75
N ARG A 5 50.85 23.86 40.51
CA ARG A 5 49.97 22.98 39.74
C ARG A 5 50.05 23.41 38.27
N SER A 6 50.17 22.47 37.34
CA SER A 6 49.68 22.61 35.95
C SER A 6 49.56 21.20 35.35
N VAL A 7 48.40 20.56 35.51
CA VAL A 7 47.35 20.43 34.49
C VAL A 7 47.84 19.64 33.27
N TRP A 8 47.50 18.35 33.30
CA TRP A 8 47.62 17.40 32.22
C TRP A 8 46.48 17.66 31.23
N GLN A 9 46.78 18.17 30.03
CA GLN A 9 45.80 18.29 28.95
C GLN A 9 45.72 16.94 28.23
N TRP A 10 44.70 16.15 28.54
CA TRP A 10 44.30 15.02 27.70
C TRP A 10 43.37 15.56 26.63
N GLY A 11 43.86 15.65 25.41
CA GLY A 11 43.04 15.96 24.24
C GLY A 11 42.07 14.82 23.98
N TRP A 12 40.80 15.03 24.32
CA TRP A 12 39.72 14.16 23.87
C TRP A 12 39.44 14.50 22.40
N LEU A 13 40.05 13.75 21.46
CA LEU A 13 39.55 13.67 20.09
C LEU A 13 38.22 12.92 20.13
N GLY A 14 37.12 13.66 20.26
CA GLY A 14 35.78 13.13 20.01
C GLY A 14 35.65 12.80 18.53
N CYS A 15 35.82 11.52 18.18
CA CYS A 15 35.50 11.00 16.86
C CYS A 15 33.97 11.08 16.69
N PHE A 16 33.50 12.16 16.05
CA PHE A 16 32.11 12.31 15.65
C PHE A 16 31.87 11.39 14.44
N CYS A 17 31.52 10.13 14.70
CA CYS A 17 31.06 9.19 13.68
C CYS A 17 29.73 9.69 13.10
N LEU A 18 29.81 10.54 12.08
CA LEU A 18 28.73 10.77 11.12
C LEU A 18 28.46 9.43 10.42
N VAL A 19 27.48 8.68 10.94
CA VAL A 19 26.86 7.58 10.21
C VAL A 19 26.14 8.21 9.02
N ALA A 20 26.82 8.28 7.88
CA ALA A 20 26.19 8.59 6.61
C ALA A 20 25.21 7.44 6.31
N MET A 21 23.91 7.69 6.53
CA MET A 21 22.88 6.82 5.98
C MET A 21 23.05 6.87 4.46
N ALA A 22 23.62 5.82 3.87
CA ALA A 22 23.65 5.69 2.43
C ALA A 22 22.19 5.72 1.94
N PRO A 23 21.82 6.61 1.00
CA PRO A 23 20.49 6.58 0.43
C PRO A 23 20.26 5.20 -0.18
N ALA A 24 19.18 4.53 0.22
CA ALA A 24 18.76 3.31 -0.45
C ALA A 24 18.55 3.63 -1.93
N ALA A 25 19.34 3.01 -2.80
CA ALA A 25 19.27 3.24 -4.24
C ALA A 25 18.00 2.57 -4.80
N ALA A 26 16.87 3.27 -4.73
CA ALA A 26 15.71 2.90 -5.54
C ALA A 26 16.05 3.20 -7.00
N ASN A 27 15.94 2.19 -7.86
CA ASN A 27 16.18 2.40 -9.29
C ASN A 27 14.98 3.08 -9.94
N VAL A 28 13.75 2.57 -9.78
CA VAL A 28 12.56 3.16 -10.41
C VAL A 28 11.54 3.54 -9.35
N VAL A 29 11.16 4.82 -9.32
CA VAL A 29 10.16 5.39 -8.41
C VAL A 29 8.87 5.64 -9.20
N ILE A 30 7.74 5.23 -8.64
CA ILE A 30 6.40 5.41 -9.21
C ILE A 30 5.73 6.57 -8.51
N THR A 31 5.07 7.45 -9.26
CA THR A 31 4.31 8.56 -8.69
C THR A 31 2.99 8.05 -8.12
N GLY A 32 2.83 8.14 -6.80
CA GLY A 32 1.66 7.63 -6.09
C GLY A 32 1.77 6.15 -5.72
N THR A 33 0.81 5.65 -4.94
CA THR A 33 0.77 4.26 -4.44
C THR A 33 -0.42 3.45 -4.96
N ARG A 34 -1.24 4.09 -5.81
CA ARG A 34 -2.43 3.52 -6.44
C ARG A 34 -2.80 4.33 -7.67
N VAL A 35 -3.59 3.72 -8.55
CA VAL A 35 -4.12 4.35 -9.75
C VAL A 35 -5.64 4.26 -9.72
N ILE A 36 -6.31 5.40 -9.94
CA ILE A 36 -7.76 5.45 -10.14
C ILE A 36 -8.02 5.75 -11.61
N TYR A 37 -8.64 4.81 -12.31
CA TYR A 37 -9.15 4.99 -13.67
C TYR A 37 -10.64 5.31 -13.58
N ALA A 38 -11.00 6.58 -13.79
CA ALA A 38 -12.41 6.97 -13.90
C ALA A 38 -12.94 6.61 -15.29
N GLU A 39 -14.09 5.95 -15.37
CA GLU A 39 -14.69 5.55 -16.66
C GLU A 39 -14.95 6.74 -17.60
N ALA A 40 -15.20 7.93 -17.04
CA ALA A 40 -15.41 9.16 -17.81
C ALA A 40 -14.19 9.57 -18.65
N VAL A 41 -12.98 9.11 -18.30
CA VAL A 41 -11.75 9.50 -19.01
C VAL A 41 -11.35 8.44 -20.03
N ARG A 42 -10.79 8.89 -21.15
CA ARG A 42 -10.30 7.99 -22.20
C ARG A 42 -9.06 7.20 -21.78
N ASP A 43 -8.22 7.81 -20.96
CA ASP A 43 -6.97 7.24 -20.51
C ASP A 43 -6.51 7.88 -19.20
N THR A 44 -5.62 7.17 -18.51
CA THR A 44 -4.88 7.68 -17.36
C THR A 44 -3.40 7.38 -17.54
N SER A 45 -2.55 8.14 -16.86
CA SER A 45 -1.10 8.00 -16.96
C SER A 45 -0.47 7.78 -15.60
N VAL A 46 0.51 6.88 -15.56
CA VAL A 46 1.38 6.65 -14.42
C VAL A 46 2.76 7.22 -14.76
N HIS A 47 3.31 8.02 -13.86
CA HIS A 47 4.62 8.64 -14.04
C HIS A 47 5.68 7.87 -13.25
N LEU A 48 6.73 7.46 -13.95
CA LEU A 48 7.90 6.79 -13.42
C LEU A 48 9.09 7.74 -13.45
N ARG A 49 10.00 7.60 -12.49
CA ARG A 49 11.29 8.30 -12.46
C ARG A 49 12.39 7.32 -12.14
N HIS A 50 13.45 7.32 -12.95
CA HIS A 50 14.63 6.53 -12.67
C HIS A 50 15.61 7.37 -11.83
N THR A 51 15.89 6.96 -10.59
CA THR A 51 16.81 7.66 -9.67
C THR A 51 18.15 6.95 -9.51
N GLY A 52 18.38 5.88 -10.28
CA GLY A 52 19.63 5.13 -10.28
C GLY A 52 20.68 5.76 -11.21
N ALA A 53 21.91 5.25 -11.08
CA ALA A 53 23.07 5.72 -11.84
C ALA A 53 23.33 4.92 -13.13
N GLN A 54 22.66 3.77 -13.30
CA GLN A 54 22.83 2.87 -14.44
C GLN A 54 21.47 2.67 -15.12
N PRO A 55 21.41 2.69 -16.45
CA PRO A 55 20.16 2.55 -17.20
C PRO A 55 19.44 1.25 -16.87
N VAL A 56 18.11 1.27 -16.89
CA VAL A 56 17.28 0.10 -16.53
C VAL A 56 16.31 -0.26 -17.64
N LEU A 57 16.06 -1.55 -17.80
CA LEU A 57 14.93 -2.04 -18.59
C LEU A 57 13.71 -2.09 -17.66
N VAL A 58 12.60 -1.51 -18.11
CA VAL A 58 11.34 -1.50 -17.38
C VAL A 58 10.28 -2.21 -18.19
N GLN A 59 9.56 -3.11 -17.55
CA GLN A 59 8.36 -3.76 -18.07
C GLN A 59 7.18 -3.39 -17.19
N VAL A 60 6.05 -3.05 -17.82
CA VAL A 60 4.81 -2.66 -17.15
C VAL A 60 3.63 -3.42 -17.73
N TRP A 61 2.73 -3.87 -16.85
CA TRP A 61 1.52 -4.60 -17.24
C TRP A 61 0.46 -4.50 -16.14
N LEU A 62 -0.77 -4.88 -16.47
CA LEU A 62 -1.88 -5.01 -15.53
C LEU A 62 -2.23 -6.50 -15.39
N ASP A 63 -2.54 -6.93 -14.16
CA ASP A 63 -3.06 -8.25 -13.84
C ASP A 63 -4.31 -8.15 -12.96
N HIS A 64 -4.99 -9.28 -12.77
CA HIS A 64 -5.99 -9.42 -11.72
C HIS A 64 -5.34 -9.21 -10.35
N TYR A 65 -6.06 -8.57 -9.44
CA TYR A 65 -5.54 -8.32 -8.11
C TYR A 65 -5.31 -9.64 -7.34
N GLY A 66 -4.09 -9.83 -6.85
CA GLY A 66 -3.68 -11.04 -6.14
C GLY A 66 -3.23 -12.19 -7.05
N ALA A 67 -3.16 -11.97 -8.36
CA ALA A 67 -2.50 -12.91 -9.26
C ALA A 67 -0.99 -12.90 -8.99
N ASP A 68 -0.38 -14.08 -8.95
CA ASP A 68 1.07 -14.18 -8.93
C ASP A 68 1.63 -13.87 -10.32
N ALA A 69 2.82 -13.24 -10.36
CA ALA A 69 3.50 -12.86 -11.61
C ALA A 69 3.79 -14.05 -12.54
N ALA A 70 3.63 -15.29 -12.06
CA ALA A 70 3.79 -16.54 -12.81
C ALA A 70 2.47 -17.23 -13.18
N SER A 71 1.32 -16.70 -12.73
CA SER A 71 0.01 -17.24 -13.09
C SER A 71 -0.35 -16.73 -14.48
N GLY A 72 0.06 -17.47 -15.50
CA GLY A 72 -0.36 -17.28 -16.90
C GLY A 72 -1.86 -17.58 -17.12
N ALA A 73 -2.71 -17.15 -16.19
CA ALA A 73 -4.14 -17.32 -16.30
C ALA A 73 -4.67 -16.39 -17.38
N GLU A 74 -5.19 -17.00 -18.44
CA GLU A 74 -5.89 -16.42 -19.59
C GLU A 74 -7.18 -15.68 -19.17
N SER A 75 -7.08 -14.66 -18.34
CA SER A 75 -8.20 -13.76 -18.06
C SER A 75 -7.92 -12.41 -18.69
N ILE A 76 -8.79 -12.01 -19.61
CA ILE A 76 -8.66 -10.79 -20.39
C ILE A 76 -8.66 -9.60 -19.44
N ILE A 77 -7.54 -8.88 -19.39
CA ILE A 77 -7.45 -7.59 -18.70
C ILE A 77 -7.95 -6.53 -19.68
N PRO A 78 -9.02 -5.78 -19.35
CA PRO A 78 -9.65 -4.86 -20.29
C PRO A 78 -8.89 -3.53 -20.37
N PHE A 79 -7.56 -3.58 -20.35
CA PHE A 79 -6.72 -2.40 -20.41
C PHE A 79 -5.47 -2.65 -21.24
N VAL A 80 -5.08 -1.64 -22.01
CA VAL A 80 -3.82 -1.60 -22.74
C VAL A 80 -2.88 -0.62 -22.03
N VAL A 81 -1.67 -1.09 -21.74
CA VAL A 81 -0.59 -0.31 -21.14
C VAL A 81 0.44 0.02 -22.22
N THR A 82 0.86 1.28 -22.33
CA THR A 82 1.78 1.74 -23.39
C THR A 82 2.79 2.79 -22.90
N PRO A 83 4.09 2.65 -23.19
CA PRO A 83 4.73 1.44 -23.74
C PRO A 83 4.83 0.32 -22.69
N PRO A 84 4.69 -0.97 -23.07
CA PRO A 84 4.74 -2.09 -22.13
C PRO A 84 6.17 -2.47 -21.72
N VAL A 85 7.17 -2.17 -22.56
CA VAL A 85 8.59 -2.38 -22.28
C VAL A 85 9.37 -1.19 -22.83
N PHE A 86 10.28 -0.64 -22.03
CA PHE A 86 11.12 0.48 -22.42
C PHE A 86 12.37 0.55 -21.57
N ARG A 87 13.37 1.27 -22.05
CA ARG A 87 14.59 1.57 -21.32
C ARG A 87 14.47 2.97 -20.72
N MET A 88 14.94 3.15 -19.48
CA MET A 88 15.06 4.46 -18.85
C MET A 88 16.54 4.77 -18.58
N GLU A 89 17.01 5.94 -19.01
CA GLU A 89 18.36 6.41 -18.69
C GLU A 89 18.40 7.08 -17.31
N PRO A 90 19.57 7.16 -16.65
CA PRO A 90 19.72 7.76 -15.33
C PRO A 90 19.07 9.14 -15.20
N ASN A 91 18.28 9.33 -14.13
CA ASN A 91 17.56 10.57 -13.83
C ASN A 91 16.41 10.93 -14.78
N GLU A 92 16.07 10.08 -15.75
CA GLU A 92 14.93 10.34 -16.65
C GLU A 92 13.57 9.99 -16.03
N GLY A 93 12.55 10.68 -16.53
CA GLY A 93 11.15 10.38 -16.25
C GLY A 93 10.50 9.70 -17.46
N GLN A 94 9.58 8.77 -17.21
CA GLN A 94 8.78 8.13 -18.24
C GLN A 94 7.31 8.15 -17.85
N SER A 95 6.43 8.43 -18.82
CA SER A 95 4.99 8.31 -18.63
C SER A 95 4.46 7.05 -19.30
N VAL A 96 3.72 6.25 -18.54
CA VAL A 96 3.04 5.04 -19.01
C VAL A 96 1.56 5.35 -19.11
N ARG A 97 1.00 5.24 -20.32
CA ARG A 97 -0.41 5.48 -20.60
C ARG A 97 -1.21 4.19 -20.49
N ILE A 98 -2.40 4.27 -19.92
CA ILE A 98 -3.30 3.14 -19.71
C ILE A 98 -4.65 3.50 -20.34
N LEU A 99 -5.14 2.64 -21.24
CA LEU A 99 -6.40 2.81 -21.96
C LEU A 99 -7.35 1.65 -21.64
N TYR A 100 -8.61 1.95 -21.36
CA TYR A 100 -9.68 0.95 -21.20
C TYR A 100 -10.12 0.46 -22.59
N THR A 101 -10.14 -0.86 -22.80
CA THR A 101 -10.50 -1.50 -24.08
C THR A 101 -12.00 -1.74 -24.25
N GLN A 102 -12.81 -1.26 -23.29
CA GLN A 102 -14.29 -1.25 -23.33
C GLN A 102 -14.95 -2.62 -23.20
N GLU A 103 -14.22 -3.68 -22.84
CA GLU A 103 -14.85 -4.94 -22.44
C GLU A 103 -15.61 -4.75 -21.12
N PRO A 104 -16.77 -5.41 -20.95
CA PRO A 104 -17.67 -5.13 -19.84
C PRO A 104 -17.02 -5.26 -18.46
N LEU A 105 -17.17 -4.21 -17.66
CA LEU A 105 -16.86 -4.19 -16.22
C LEU A 105 -18.13 -3.88 -15.41
N PRO A 106 -18.21 -4.33 -14.14
CA PRO A 106 -19.28 -3.95 -13.23
C PRO A 106 -19.48 -2.43 -13.19
N GLN A 107 -20.73 -2.01 -13.34
CA GLN A 107 -21.14 -0.59 -13.39
C GLN A 107 -21.70 -0.11 -12.05
N ASP A 108 -22.04 -1.04 -11.15
CA ASP A 108 -22.61 -0.80 -9.82
C ASP A 108 -21.53 -0.72 -8.72
N ARG A 109 -20.28 -1.06 -9.02
CA ARG A 109 -19.15 -1.12 -8.08
C ARG A 109 -17.80 -0.90 -8.76
N GLU A 110 -16.81 -0.52 -7.98
CA GLU A 110 -15.43 -0.49 -8.45
C GLU A 110 -14.93 -1.90 -8.83
N SER A 111 -14.02 -1.95 -9.79
CA SER A 111 -13.23 -3.14 -10.10
C SER A 111 -11.78 -2.93 -9.69
N LEU A 112 -11.10 -4.00 -9.25
CA LEU A 112 -9.75 -3.95 -8.71
C LEU A 112 -8.79 -4.86 -9.49
N PHE A 113 -7.69 -4.26 -9.94
CA PHE A 113 -6.58 -4.86 -10.66
C PHE A 113 -5.27 -4.52 -9.95
N GLN A 114 -4.16 -5.06 -10.44
CA GLN A 114 -2.81 -4.69 -10.00
C GLN A 114 -1.98 -4.19 -11.17
N PHE A 115 -1.39 -3.00 -11.03
CA PHE A 115 -0.41 -2.43 -11.95
C PHE A 115 0.98 -2.85 -11.51
N ASN A 116 1.66 -3.60 -12.37
CA ASN A 116 2.98 -4.15 -12.11
C ASN A 116 4.06 -3.34 -12.84
N VAL A 117 5.16 -3.10 -12.14
CA VAL A 117 6.38 -2.49 -12.71
C VAL A 117 7.56 -3.37 -12.33
N LEU A 118 8.16 -4.03 -13.31
CA LEU A 118 9.42 -4.76 -13.16
C LEU A 118 10.56 -3.90 -13.69
N SER A 119 11.57 -3.67 -12.86
CA SER A 119 12.81 -3.00 -13.25
C SER A 119 13.97 -3.98 -13.20
N VAL A 120 14.67 -4.10 -14.32
CA VAL A 120 15.79 -5.02 -14.51
C VAL A 120 17.05 -4.18 -14.78
N PRO A 121 18.05 -4.20 -13.87
CA PRO A 121 19.32 -3.51 -14.09
C PRO A 121 20.12 -4.18 -15.22
N PRO A 122 21.14 -3.51 -15.78
CA PRO A 122 21.97 -4.10 -16.81
C PRO A 122 22.83 -5.21 -16.20
N ALA A 123 23.19 -6.20 -17.01
CA ALA A 123 24.17 -7.21 -16.60
C ALA A 123 25.53 -6.53 -16.34
N PRO A 124 26.26 -6.91 -15.26
CA PRO A 124 27.58 -6.37 -14.99
C PRO A 124 28.57 -6.77 -16.11
N THR A 125 29.43 -5.83 -16.49
CA THR A 125 30.41 -6.01 -17.58
C THR A 125 31.73 -6.65 -17.12
N ASP A 126 32.04 -6.60 -15.83
CA ASP A 126 33.25 -7.19 -15.24
C ASP A 126 32.87 -8.32 -14.29
N VAL A 127 32.78 -9.53 -14.84
CA VAL A 127 32.38 -10.74 -14.11
C VAL A 127 33.55 -11.71 -14.04
N ALA A 128 34.58 -11.32 -13.29
CA ALA A 128 35.63 -12.24 -12.82
C ALA A 128 35.17 -13.07 -11.59
N GLN A 129 33.98 -12.80 -11.02
CA GLN A 129 33.44 -13.44 -9.82
C GLN A 129 31.93 -13.72 -9.93
N ASN A 130 31.43 -14.59 -9.04
CA ASN A 130 30.00 -14.80 -8.83
C ASN A 130 29.32 -13.50 -8.39
N TYR A 131 28.20 -13.15 -9.02
CA TYR A 131 27.45 -11.95 -8.69
C TYR A 131 25.98 -12.28 -8.44
N LEU A 132 25.34 -11.43 -7.63
CA LEU A 132 23.90 -11.44 -7.39
C LEU A 132 23.30 -10.21 -8.08
N GLN A 133 22.32 -10.45 -8.94
CA GLN A 133 21.55 -9.38 -9.59
C GLN A 133 20.13 -9.40 -9.05
N LEU A 134 19.66 -8.23 -8.63
CA LEU A 134 18.31 -8.05 -8.10
C LEU A 134 17.48 -7.24 -9.09
N ALA A 135 16.40 -7.84 -9.58
CA ALA A 135 15.32 -7.13 -10.25
C ALA A 135 14.27 -6.73 -9.23
N LEU A 136 13.76 -5.50 -9.30
CA LEU A 136 12.75 -5.00 -8.38
C LEU A 136 11.39 -5.01 -9.08
N ALA A 137 10.43 -5.73 -8.49
CA ALA A 137 9.04 -5.75 -8.89
C ALA A 137 8.20 -4.93 -7.90
N SER A 138 7.50 -3.92 -8.40
CA SER A 138 6.54 -3.12 -7.62
C SER A 138 5.12 -3.40 -8.10
N ARG A 139 4.19 -3.52 -7.16
CA ARG A 139 2.77 -3.79 -7.44
C ARG A 139 1.91 -2.69 -6.81
N LEU A 140 1.08 -2.03 -7.63
CA LEU A 140 0.16 -0.99 -7.18
C LEU A 140 -1.27 -1.44 -7.39
N LYS A 141 -2.16 -1.01 -6.50
CA LYS A 141 -3.61 -1.20 -6.68
C LYS A 141 -4.08 -0.30 -7.83
N PHE A 142 -4.81 -0.89 -8.78
CA PHE A 142 -5.42 -0.19 -9.91
C PHE A 142 -6.93 -0.34 -9.81
N PHE A 143 -7.65 0.76 -9.61
CA PHE A 143 -9.09 0.77 -9.44
C PHE A 143 -9.75 1.31 -10.71
N PHE A 144 -10.69 0.57 -11.27
CA PHE A 144 -11.64 1.12 -12.25
C PHE A 144 -12.88 1.60 -11.52
N ARG A 145 -13.25 2.87 -11.75
CA ARG A 145 -14.39 3.53 -11.12
C ARG A 145 -15.44 3.93 -12.17
N PRO A 146 -16.60 3.26 -12.20
CA PRO A 146 -17.72 3.62 -13.06
C PRO A 146 -18.22 5.05 -12.85
N ASN A 147 -18.88 5.61 -13.88
CA ASN A 147 -19.40 6.99 -13.88
C ASN A 147 -20.39 7.29 -12.74
N GLY A 148 -21.14 6.29 -12.26
CA GLY A 148 -22.08 6.43 -11.15
C GLY A 148 -21.43 6.58 -9.77
N LEU A 149 -20.12 6.36 -9.66
CA LEU A 149 -19.40 6.36 -8.39
C LEU A 149 -18.53 7.61 -8.26
N SER A 150 -18.99 8.57 -7.44
CA SER A 150 -18.28 9.84 -7.25
C SER A 150 -17.06 9.71 -6.32
N ALA A 151 -16.06 10.56 -6.53
CA ALA A 151 -14.90 10.67 -5.61
C ALA A 151 -15.31 11.08 -4.18
N ARG A 152 -16.40 11.86 -4.04
CA ARG A 152 -16.96 12.19 -2.73
C ARG A 152 -17.47 10.96 -2.01
N ALA A 153 -18.27 10.13 -2.68
CA ALA A 153 -18.78 8.89 -2.11
C ALA A 153 -17.64 7.90 -1.78
N ALA A 154 -16.58 7.87 -2.58
CA ALA A 154 -15.37 7.10 -2.28
C ALA A 154 -14.70 7.55 -0.97
N ALA A 155 -14.59 8.86 -0.74
CA ALA A 155 -14.03 9.43 0.49
C ALA A 155 -14.91 9.16 1.72
N GLU A 156 -16.23 9.04 1.55
CA GLU A 156 -17.19 8.75 2.62
C GLU A 156 -17.34 7.24 2.89
N ALA A 157 -16.93 6.37 1.98
CA ALA A 157 -17.12 4.91 2.07
C ALA A 157 -16.49 4.25 3.32
N PRO A 158 -15.27 4.62 3.77
CA PRO A 158 -14.69 4.03 4.99
C PRO A 158 -15.58 4.21 6.23
N ALA A 159 -16.24 5.37 6.38
CA ALA A 159 -17.11 5.65 7.52
C ALA A 159 -18.38 4.77 7.55
N GLN A 160 -18.71 4.11 6.43
CA GLN A 160 -19.88 3.23 6.30
C GLN A 160 -19.54 1.76 6.57
N LEU A 161 -18.27 1.42 6.81
CA LEU A 161 -17.87 0.07 7.18
C LEU A 161 -18.51 -0.31 8.52
N VAL A 162 -19.07 -1.52 8.56
CA VAL A 162 -19.70 -2.07 9.77
C VAL A 162 -18.76 -3.10 10.37
N TRP A 163 -18.46 -2.93 11.65
CA TRP A 163 -17.48 -3.75 12.36
C TRP A 163 -18.16 -4.57 13.44
N THR A 164 -17.78 -5.85 13.55
CA THR A 164 -18.33 -6.76 14.57
C THR A 164 -17.23 -7.66 15.12
N ALA A 165 -17.11 -7.75 16.45
CA ALA A 165 -16.16 -8.63 17.10
C ALA A 165 -16.72 -10.05 17.25
N ILE A 166 -16.57 -10.90 16.23
CA ILE A 166 -17.17 -12.24 16.21
C ILE A 166 -16.50 -13.24 17.17
N GLN A 167 -15.22 -13.02 17.52
CA GLN A 167 -14.48 -13.78 18.54
C GLN A 167 -13.51 -12.84 19.26
N PRO A 168 -12.93 -13.23 20.42
CA PRO A 168 -12.00 -12.37 21.16
C PRO A 168 -10.90 -11.76 20.30
N ARG A 169 -10.38 -12.51 19.32
CA ARG A 169 -9.30 -12.06 18.43
C ARG A 169 -9.69 -11.95 16.97
N MET A 170 -10.99 -11.81 16.68
CA MET A 170 -11.47 -11.84 15.30
C MET A 170 -12.52 -10.75 15.08
N LEU A 171 -12.19 -9.84 14.18
CA LEU A 171 -13.09 -8.80 13.68
C LEU A 171 -13.65 -9.22 12.33
N LEU A 172 -14.96 -9.04 12.16
CA LEU A 172 -15.62 -9.07 10.87
C LEU A 172 -15.87 -7.62 10.45
N VAL A 173 -15.43 -7.27 9.24
CA VAL A 173 -15.73 -5.97 8.63
C VAL A 173 -16.60 -6.17 7.40
N ARG A 174 -17.80 -5.59 7.41
CA ARG A 174 -18.73 -5.59 6.29
C ARG A 174 -18.63 -4.26 5.55
N ASN A 175 -18.48 -4.32 4.24
CA ASN A 175 -18.49 -3.16 3.36
C ASN A 175 -19.82 -3.11 2.59
N PRO A 176 -20.78 -2.26 3.01
CA PRO A 176 -22.05 -2.10 2.29
C PRO A 176 -21.92 -1.21 1.05
N THR A 177 -20.75 -0.66 0.76
CA THR A 177 -20.55 0.34 -0.29
C THR A 177 -20.10 -0.27 -1.62
N ALA A 178 -20.17 0.53 -2.67
CA ALA A 178 -19.68 0.21 -4.00
C ALA A 178 -18.15 0.38 -4.18
N PHE A 179 -17.42 0.74 -3.12
CA PHE A 179 -16.00 1.10 -3.18
C PHE A 179 -15.12 0.08 -2.46
N HIS A 180 -13.90 -0.11 -2.95
CA HIS A 180 -12.89 -0.89 -2.25
C HIS A 180 -12.25 -0.06 -1.12
N VAL A 181 -12.16 -0.60 0.09
CA VAL A 181 -11.51 0.08 1.23
C VAL A 181 -10.25 -0.68 1.63
N SER A 182 -9.09 -0.02 1.53
CA SER A 182 -7.81 -0.55 2.03
C SER A 182 -7.62 -0.14 3.49
N VAL A 183 -7.79 -1.08 4.41
CA VAL A 183 -7.54 -0.91 5.84
C VAL A 183 -6.10 -1.31 6.14
N SER A 184 -5.27 -0.39 6.63
CA SER A 184 -3.86 -0.64 6.92
C SER A 184 -3.58 -1.01 8.37
N SER A 185 -4.37 -0.48 9.31
CA SER A 185 -4.22 -0.80 10.73
C SER A 185 -5.53 -0.61 11.48
N ILE A 186 -5.67 -1.29 12.61
CA ILE A 186 -6.80 -1.15 13.52
C ILE A 186 -6.24 -0.85 14.90
N ARG A 187 -6.93 -0.03 15.67
CA ARG A 187 -6.58 0.31 17.05
C ARG A 187 -7.86 0.31 17.86
N THR A 188 -7.81 -0.28 19.05
CA THR A 188 -8.89 -0.12 20.04
C THR A 188 -8.31 0.49 21.30
N GLU A 189 -9.15 1.15 22.09
CA GLU A 189 -8.72 1.90 23.28
C GLU A 189 -7.95 1.04 24.29
N ALA A 190 -8.30 -0.24 24.45
CA ALA A 190 -7.66 -1.10 25.46
C ALA A 190 -6.44 -1.89 24.93
N VAL A 191 -6.23 -1.94 23.61
CA VAL A 191 -5.35 -2.93 22.97
C VAL A 191 -4.15 -2.27 22.25
N GLY A 192 -4.22 -0.96 22.00
CA GLY A 192 -3.21 -0.29 21.17
C GLY A 192 -3.32 -0.73 19.71
N GLU A 193 -2.23 -0.63 18.95
CA GLU A 193 -2.26 -1.00 17.53
C GLU A 193 -2.35 -2.51 17.33
N VAL A 194 -3.32 -2.90 16.51
CA VAL A 194 -3.64 -4.24 16.09
C VAL A 194 -3.39 -4.32 14.58
N TYR A 195 -2.36 -5.09 14.23
CA TYR A 195 -2.12 -5.51 12.86
C TYR A 195 -3.07 -6.67 12.55
N GLY A 196 -3.66 -6.66 11.35
CA GLY A 196 -4.23 -7.88 10.77
C GLY A 196 -3.12 -8.91 10.54
N GLU A 197 -3.49 -10.17 10.36
CA GLU A 197 -2.52 -11.19 9.95
C GLU A 197 -1.96 -10.85 8.56
N GLY A 198 -0.63 -10.76 8.45
CA GLY A 198 0.09 -10.20 7.30
C GLY A 198 0.35 -8.70 7.45
N ASP A 199 1.62 -8.28 7.34
CA ASP A 199 2.00 -6.85 7.38
C ASP A 199 1.41 -6.04 6.20
N GLU A 200 0.71 -6.70 5.28
CA GLU A 200 -0.07 -6.12 4.19
C GLU A 200 -1.53 -6.00 4.63
N GLY A 201 -1.96 -4.80 5.03
CA GLY A 201 -3.34 -4.54 5.49
C GLY A 201 -4.46 -5.08 4.58
N VAL A 202 -5.68 -5.15 5.12
CA VAL A 202 -6.81 -5.84 4.51
C VAL A 202 -7.52 -5.00 3.44
N MET A 203 -7.81 -5.62 2.30
CA MET A 203 -8.68 -5.05 1.26
C MET A 203 -10.12 -5.49 1.47
N VAL A 204 -10.99 -4.59 1.90
CA VAL A 204 -12.43 -4.86 2.05
C VAL A 204 -13.15 -4.50 0.75
N ARG A 205 -13.57 -5.52 -0.01
CA ARG A 205 -14.17 -5.36 -1.34
C ARG A 205 -15.63 -4.88 -1.27
N PRO A 206 -16.16 -4.24 -2.34
CA PRO A 206 -17.55 -3.78 -2.39
C PRO A 206 -18.54 -4.90 -2.10
N PHE A 207 -19.52 -4.62 -1.25
CA PHE A 207 -20.61 -5.54 -0.91
C PHE A 207 -20.15 -6.91 -0.38
N THR A 208 -18.97 -6.96 0.25
CA THR A 208 -18.42 -8.18 0.87
C THR A 208 -18.11 -7.97 2.34
N GLU A 209 -17.73 -9.06 2.99
CA GLU A 209 -17.18 -9.08 4.34
C GLU A 209 -15.75 -9.61 4.32
N ALA A 210 -14.92 -9.14 5.25
CA ALA A 210 -13.58 -9.64 5.47
C ALA A 210 -13.37 -9.94 6.96
N SER A 211 -12.70 -11.05 7.26
CA SER A 211 -12.28 -11.39 8.61
C SER A 211 -10.86 -10.90 8.86
N ILE A 212 -10.62 -10.33 10.03
CA ILE A 212 -9.32 -9.82 10.46
C ILE A 212 -8.98 -10.44 11.80
N GLU A 213 -7.97 -11.30 11.81
CA GLU A 213 -7.40 -11.81 13.06
C GLU A 213 -6.54 -10.73 13.71
N THR A 214 -6.70 -10.58 15.01
CA THR A 214 -6.04 -9.56 15.83
C THR A 214 -5.06 -10.20 16.79
N LYS A 215 -3.87 -9.60 16.95
CA LYS A 215 -2.84 -10.11 17.89
C LYS A 215 -3.33 -10.16 19.36
N GLN A 216 -4.36 -9.40 19.69
CA GLN A 216 -4.87 -9.18 21.05
C GLN A 216 -6.40 -9.22 21.09
N ASP A 217 -6.96 -9.38 22.31
CA ASP A 217 -8.39 -9.54 22.55
C ASP A 217 -9.16 -8.21 22.42
N VAL A 218 -9.97 -8.08 21.37
CA VAL A 218 -10.80 -6.91 21.09
C VAL A 218 -12.12 -6.91 21.88
N ILE A 219 -12.59 -8.04 22.40
CA ILE A 219 -13.86 -8.13 23.16
C ILE A 219 -13.67 -7.69 24.61
N ARG A 220 -12.52 -7.97 25.24
CA ARG A 220 -12.24 -7.44 26.59
C ARG A 220 -12.21 -5.91 26.63
N SER A 221 -11.80 -5.27 25.52
CA SER A 221 -11.80 -3.82 25.36
C SER A 221 -13.20 -3.20 25.37
N ALA A 222 -14.21 -3.97 24.94
CA ALA A 222 -15.61 -3.55 24.90
C ALA A 222 -16.33 -3.53 26.23
N ARG A 223 -15.84 -4.27 27.22
CA ARG A 223 -16.53 -4.47 28.50
C ARG A 223 -16.03 -3.56 29.63
N SER A 224 -14.97 -2.79 29.40
CA SER A 224 -14.32 -1.98 30.44
C SER A 224 -14.90 -0.57 30.62
N GLY A 225 -15.82 -0.13 29.75
CA GLY A 225 -16.27 1.26 29.67
C GLY A 225 -17.79 1.47 29.81
N GLY A 226 -18.41 1.04 30.93
CA GLY A 226 -19.83 1.31 31.19
C GLY A 226 -20.78 0.90 30.05
N ASN A 227 -21.99 1.47 30.00
CA ASN A 227 -23.01 1.18 28.96
C ASN A 227 -22.68 1.74 27.56
N ALA A 228 -21.44 2.14 27.28
CA ALA A 228 -21.05 2.67 25.98
C ALA A 228 -20.57 1.54 25.06
N GLU A 229 -21.06 1.53 23.81
CA GLU A 229 -20.55 0.60 22.79
C GLU A 229 -19.05 0.87 22.56
N PRO A 230 -18.18 -0.16 22.53
CA PRO A 230 -16.78 0.00 22.16
C PRO A 230 -16.59 0.77 20.85
N THR A 231 -15.61 1.65 20.85
CA THR A 231 -15.11 2.30 19.64
C THR A 231 -13.82 1.64 19.16
N LEU A 232 -13.65 1.60 17.85
CA LEU A 232 -12.41 1.21 17.19
C LEU A 232 -11.97 2.36 16.26
N VAL A 233 -10.67 2.57 16.17
CA VAL A 233 -10.08 3.50 15.20
C VAL A 233 -9.32 2.67 14.19
N PHE A 234 -9.67 2.74 12.93
CA PHE A 234 -8.91 2.08 11.87
C PHE A 234 -8.28 3.11 10.94
N THR A 235 -7.12 2.76 10.42
CA THR A 235 -6.46 3.55 9.38
C THR A 235 -6.81 2.96 8.03
N TYR A 236 -7.31 3.80 7.13
CA TYR A 236 -7.50 3.45 5.73
C TYR A 236 -6.62 4.32 4.84
N ILE A 237 -6.38 3.86 3.62
CA ILE A 237 -5.63 4.63 2.63
C ILE A 237 -6.61 5.16 1.57
N ASN A 238 -6.64 6.48 1.36
CA ASN A 238 -7.53 7.13 0.41
C ASN A 238 -7.00 7.09 -1.05
N ASP A 239 -7.75 7.65 -2.00
CA ASP A 239 -7.40 7.71 -3.44
C ASP A 239 -6.03 8.33 -3.74
N PHE A 240 -5.55 9.22 -2.88
CA PHE A 240 -4.25 9.88 -3.02
C PHE A 240 -3.09 9.10 -2.38
N GLY A 241 -3.36 7.92 -1.84
CA GLY A 241 -2.35 7.12 -1.14
C GLY A 241 -2.05 7.60 0.28
N VAL A 242 -2.86 8.51 0.84
CA VAL A 242 -2.67 9.07 2.17
C VAL A 242 -3.41 8.22 3.21
N ALA A 243 -2.71 7.86 4.27
CA ALA A 243 -3.28 7.20 5.44
C ALA A 243 -4.16 8.17 6.24
N LYS A 244 -5.38 7.74 6.57
CA LYS A 244 -6.38 8.50 7.32
C LYS A 244 -6.98 7.61 8.42
N GLY A 245 -7.11 8.15 9.62
CA GLY A 245 -7.83 7.49 10.71
C GLY A 245 -9.34 7.70 10.55
N GLN A 246 -10.11 6.67 10.88
CA GLN A 246 -11.56 6.68 10.96
C GLN A 246 -12.01 5.98 12.23
N GLU A 247 -12.88 6.62 12.99
CA GLU A 247 -13.54 6.01 14.13
C GLU A 247 -14.79 5.25 13.65
N ALA A 248 -15.02 4.08 14.22
CA ALA A 248 -16.20 3.27 14.01
C ALA A 248 -16.65 2.62 15.31
N ARG A 249 -17.95 2.35 15.40
CA ARG A 249 -18.51 1.57 16.51
C ARG A 249 -18.26 0.10 16.28
N LEU A 250 -17.85 -0.60 17.33
CA LEU A 250 -17.66 -2.04 17.30
C LEU A 250 -18.95 -2.71 17.79
N GLY A 251 -19.66 -3.38 16.88
CA GLY A 251 -20.76 -4.25 17.26
C GLY A 251 -20.24 -5.46 18.05
N THR A 252 -20.98 -5.90 19.05
CA THR A 252 -20.82 -7.23 19.65
C THR A 252 -21.78 -8.20 18.97
N PRO A 253 -21.37 -9.45 18.67
CA PRO A 253 -22.31 -10.47 18.23
C PRO A 253 -23.35 -10.64 19.33
N LEU A 254 -24.62 -10.71 18.92
CA LEU A 254 -25.70 -11.12 19.80
C LEU A 254 -25.28 -12.48 20.39
N VAL A 255 -24.99 -12.48 21.70
CA VAL A 255 -24.73 -13.73 22.42
C VAL A 255 -26.00 -14.59 22.26
N PRO A 256 -25.91 -15.84 21.78
CA PRO A 256 -27.06 -16.74 21.77
C PRO A 256 -27.56 -17.05 23.19
#